data_AF-A0A9D4CJY6-F1
#
_entry.id   AF-A0A9D4CJY6-F1
#
_cell.length_a   1.000
_cell.length_b   1.000
_cell.length_c   1.000
_cell.angle_alpha   90.00
_cell.angle_beta   90.00
_cell.angle_gamma   90.00
#
_symmetry.space_group_name_H-M   'P 1'
#
loop_
_entity.id
_entity.type
_entity.pdbx_description
1 polymer ?
#
loop_
_entity_poly.entity_id
_entity_poly.type
_entity_poly.pdbx_seq_one_letter_code
_entity_poly.pdbx_strand_id
1 'polypeptide(L)'
;MDGWMDGWMDGWMDGWMDGWMDGWMDGWMDGWMDGWMDGWMDGWMDGWMDGWMDGWMDGWMDGWMDGWMDGWMDGWMDGWMDGWMDGWMDGWMDGWMDGWMDGWMDGWMDGWMDR
;
A
#
# COMPACT_ATOMS: atom_id res chain seq x y z
N MET A 1 54.42 -62.49 -14.60
CA MET A 1 53.81 -61.51 -15.54
C MET A 1 52.63 -60.83 -14.86
N ASP A 2 52.58 -60.86 -13.53
CA ASP A 2 51.33 -60.87 -12.79
C ASP A 2 51.08 -59.52 -12.09
N GLY A 3 52.14 -58.85 -11.62
CA GLY A 3 52.03 -57.54 -10.97
C GLY A 3 51.63 -56.37 -11.90
N TRP A 4 51.72 -56.53 -13.23
CA TRP A 4 51.23 -55.52 -14.18
C TRP A 4 49.72 -55.60 -14.39
N MET A 5 49.13 -56.79 -14.31
CA MET A 5 47.66 -56.95 -14.38
C MET A 5 47.02 -56.51 -13.07
N ASP A 6 47.62 -56.90 -11.93
CA ASP A 6 47.10 -56.54 -10.61
C ASP A 6 47.13 -55.02 -10.39
N GLY A 7 48.26 -54.35 -10.68
CA GLY A 7 48.34 -52.89 -10.52
C GLY A 7 47.45 -52.08 -11.48
N TRP A 8 47.09 -52.65 -12.63
CA TRP A 8 46.18 -51.99 -13.58
C TRP A 8 44.71 -52.18 -13.18
N MET A 9 44.35 -53.36 -12.65
CA MET A 9 43.02 -53.61 -12.09
C MET A 9 42.78 -52.77 -10.82
N ASP A 10 43.74 -52.73 -9.91
CA ASP A 10 43.63 -51.98 -8.65
C ASP A 10 43.51 -50.48 -8.93
N GLY A 11 44.41 -49.91 -9.75
CA GLY A 11 44.35 -48.48 -10.08
C GLY A 11 43.10 -48.05 -10.86
N TRP A 12 42.50 -48.97 -11.63
CA TRP A 12 41.25 -48.69 -12.35
C TRP A 12 40.02 -48.82 -11.45
N MET A 13 39.99 -49.81 -10.54
CA MET A 13 38.91 -49.94 -9.56
C MET A 13 38.93 -48.78 -8.55
N ASP A 14 40.10 -48.44 -8.01
CA ASP A 14 40.23 -47.35 -7.04
C ASP A 14 39.88 -46.00 -7.67
N GLY A 15 40.46 -45.68 -8.84
CA GLY A 15 40.18 -44.40 -9.52
C GLY A 15 38.72 -44.26 -9.99
N TRP A 16 38.06 -45.37 -10.33
CA TRP A 16 36.65 -45.35 -10.72
C TRP A 16 35.71 -45.30 -9.52
N MET A 17 36.00 -46.03 -8.43
CA MET A 17 35.21 -45.96 -7.19
C MET A 17 35.33 -44.59 -6.53
N ASP A 18 36.55 -44.05 -6.40
CA ASP A 18 36.79 -42.74 -5.79
C ASP A 18 36.15 -41.64 -6.64
N GLY A 19 36.42 -41.61 -7.94
CA GLY A 19 35.86 -40.58 -8.83
C GLY A 19 34.33 -40.62 -8.94
N TRP A 20 33.72 -41.80 -8.84
CA TRP A 20 32.27 -41.95 -8.87
C TRP A 20 31.61 -41.66 -7.52
N MET A 21 32.21 -42.10 -6.39
CA MET A 21 31.70 -41.77 -5.06
C MET A 21 31.83 -40.27 -4.78
N ASP A 22 32.99 -39.67 -5.04
CA ASP A 22 33.22 -38.25 -4.79
C ASP A 22 32.33 -37.39 -5.70
N GLY A 23 32.31 -37.68 -7.01
CA GLY A 23 31.50 -36.91 -7.95
C GLY A 23 29.98 -37.04 -7.71
N TRP A 24 29.51 -38.20 -7.24
CA TRP A 24 28.10 -38.40 -6.93
C TRP A 24 27.72 -37.84 -5.56
N MET A 25 28.56 -38.02 -4.52
CA MET A 25 28.30 -37.43 -3.21
C MET A 25 28.37 -35.90 -3.30
N ASP A 26 29.42 -35.32 -3.86
CA ASP A 26 29.56 -33.86 -3.93
C ASP A 26 28.46 -33.27 -4.81
N GLY A 27 28.24 -33.81 -6.02
CA GLY A 27 27.25 -33.26 -6.93
C GLY A 27 25.80 -33.39 -6.43
N TRP A 28 25.46 -34.47 -5.73
CA TRP A 28 24.12 -34.65 -5.17
C TRP A 28 23.93 -33.85 -3.88
N MET A 29 24.94 -33.82 -3.01
CA MET A 29 24.87 -33.15 -1.72
C MET A 29 24.89 -31.63 -1.90
N ASP A 30 25.77 -31.10 -2.76
CA ASP A 30 25.82 -29.67 -3.09
C ASP A 30 24.56 -29.26 -3.87
N GLY A 31 24.20 -29.98 -4.93
CA GLY A 31 23.05 -29.62 -5.76
C GLY A 31 21.71 -29.69 -5.02
N TRP A 32 21.56 -30.64 -4.07
CA TRP A 32 20.34 -30.76 -3.27
C TRP A 32 20.34 -29.80 -2.09
N MET A 33 21.45 -29.60 -1.38
CA MET A 33 21.53 -28.59 -0.31
C MET A 33 21.34 -27.20 -0.89
N ASP A 34 22.10 -26.81 -1.91
CA ASP A 34 22.02 -25.46 -2.48
C ASP A 34 20.64 -25.22 -3.10
N GLY A 35 20.15 -26.15 -3.93
CA GLY A 35 18.85 -25.97 -4.59
C GLY A 35 17.66 -25.94 -3.63
N TRP A 36 17.70 -26.73 -2.56
CA TRP A 36 16.61 -26.75 -1.56
C TRP A 36 16.71 -25.57 -0.60
N MET A 37 17.93 -25.23 -0.18
CA MET A 37 18.17 -24.14 0.77
C MET A 37 17.94 -22.79 0.10
N ASP A 38 18.47 -22.54 -1.10
CA ASP A 38 18.23 -21.31 -1.85
C ASP A 38 16.76 -21.21 -2.28
N GLY A 39 16.19 -22.26 -2.88
CA GLY A 39 14.82 -22.20 -3.38
C GLY A 39 13.77 -22.04 -2.28
N TRP A 40 13.98 -22.65 -1.11
CA TRP A 40 13.06 -22.51 0.01
C TRP A 40 13.27 -21.19 0.77
N MET A 41 14.52 -20.78 0.95
CA MET A 41 14.85 -19.56 1.68
C MET A 41 14.47 -18.33 0.86
N ASP A 42 14.83 -18.27 -0.42
CA ASP A 42 14.46 -17.16 -1.31
C ASP A 42 12.95 -17.13 -1.54
N GLY A 43 12.33 -18.26 -1.89
CA GLY A 43 10.89 -18.30 -2.19
C GLY A 43 10.00 -17.96 -0.99
N TRP A 44 10.41 -18.35 0.22
CA TRP A 44 9.67 -18.04 1.44
C TRP A 44 9.94 -16.62 1.93
N MET A 45 11.19 -16.16 1.84
CA MET A 45 11.57 -14.83 2.29
C MET A 45 11.05 -13.74 1.36
N ASP A 46 11.17 -13.92 0.04
CA ASP A 46 10.63 -12.99 -0.96
C ASP A 46 9.11 -13.00 -0.94
N GLY A 47 8.48 -14.17 -1.00
CA GLY A 47 7.02 -14.27 -1.03
C GLY A 47 6.33 -13.73 0.23
N TRP A 48 6.98 -13.88 1.39
CA TRP A 48 6.45 -13.38 2.65
C TRP A 48 6.78 -11.90 2.89
N MET A 49 8.00 -11.44 2.57
CA MET A 49 8.32 -10.02 2.65
C MET A 49 7.52 -9.21 1.65
N ASP A 50 7.53 -9.57 0.36
CA ASP A 50 6.82 -8.79 -0.66
C ASP A 50 5.31 -8.83 -0.42
N GLY A 51 4.72 -10.01 -0.22
CA GLY A 51 3.28 -10.13 -0.04
C GLY A 51 2.76 -9.43 1.22
N TRP A 52 3.53 -9.44 2.32
CA TRP A 52 3.12 -8.78 3.56
C TRP A 52 3.42 -7.27 3.54
N MET A 53 4.55 -6.88 2.98
CA MET A 53 4.99 -5.49 2.94
C MET A 53 4.17 -4.70 1.90
N ASP A 54 3.95 -5.23 0.71
CA ASP A 54 3.10 -4.60 -0.31
C ASP A 54 1.64 -4.59 0.13
N GLY A 55 1.10 -5.73 0.56
CA GLY A 55 -0.31 -5.82 0.97
C GLY A 55 -0.65 -4.94 2.17
N TRP A 56 0.29 -4.75 3.10
CA TRP A 56 0.10 -3.90 4.27
C TRP A 56 0.39 -2.43 3.98
N MET A 57 1.44 -2.09 3.22
CA MET A 57 1.70 -0.71 2.83
C MET A 57 0.60 -0.19 1.91
N ASP A 58 0.26 -0.89 0.83
CA ASP A 58 -0.75 -0.44 -0.13
C ASP A 58 -2.13 -0.39 0.53
N GLY A 59 -2.53 -1.46 1.22
CA GLY A 59 -3.85 -1.50 1.86
C GLY A 59 -4.03 -0.46 2.96
N TRP A 60 -2.96 -0.14 3.71
CA TRP A 60 -3.02 0.83 4.79
C TRP A 60 -2.80 2.27 4.30
N MET A 61 -1.85 2.52 3.38
CA MET A 61 -1.67 3.85 2.79
C MET A 61 -2.87 4.22 1.95
N ASP A 62 -3.29 3.39 0.99
CA ASP A 62 -4.40 3.76 0.10
C ASP A 62 -5.70 3.88 0.89
N GLY A 63 -6.03 2.89 1.74
CA GLY A 63 -7.26 2.91 2.52
C GLY A 63 -7.34 4.06 3.53
N TRP A 64 -6.23 4.42 4.16
CA TRP A 64 -6.20 5.54 5.12
C TRP A 64 -6.12 6.88 4.42
N MET A 65 -5.28 7.00 3.39
CA MET A 65 -5.06 8.25 2.67
C MET A 65 -6.29 8.62 1.84
N ASP A 66 -6.87 7.69 1.09
CA ASP A 66 -8.12 7.95 0.34
C ASP A 66 -9.28 8.20 1.30
N GLY A 67 -9.48 7.33 2.29
CA GLY A 67 -10.61 7.46 3.22
C GLY A 67 -10.57 8.73 4.08
N TRP A 68 -9.38 9.15 4.50
CA TRP A 68 -9.20 10.37 5.28
C TRP A 68 -9.23 11.62 4.39
N MET A 69 -8.57 11.58 3.24
CA MET A 69 -8.49 12.73 2.33
C MET A 69 -9.84 13.01 1.68
N ASP A 70 -10.52 11.99 1.14
CA ASP A 70 -11.85 12.16 0.55
C ASP A 70 -12.87 12.55 1.63
N GLY A 71 -12.92 11.81 2.74
CA GLY A 71 -13.91 12.06 3.80
C GLY A 71 -13.73 13.42 4.49
N TRP A 72 -12.50 13.87 4.69
CA TRP A 72 -12.23 15.18 5.28
C TRP A 72 -12.39 16.31 4.28
N MET A 73 -11.92 16.14 3.05
CA MET A 73 -11.98 17.18 2.02
C MET A 73 -13.41 17.39 1.54
N ASP A 74 -14.17 16.32 1.25
CA ASP A 74 -15.59 16.43 0.88
C ASP A 74 -16.40 16.97 2.05
N GLY A 75 -16.25 16.40 3.25
CA GLY A 75 -17.03 16.84 4.42
C GLY A 75 -16.75 18.28 4.85
N TRP A 76 -15.49 18.74 4.73
CA TRP A 76 -15.13 20.12 5.07
C TRP A 76 -15.53 21.09 3.95
N MET A 77 -15.33 20.72 2.69
CA MET A 77 -15.64 21.58 1.55
C MET A 77 -17.15 21.72 1.37
N ASP A 78 -17.92 20.63 1.43
CA ASP A 78 -19.39 20.68 1.37
C ASP A 78 -19.95 21.42 2.60
N GLY A 79 -19.53 21.04 3.81
CA GLY A 79 -20.06 21.64 5.03
C GLY A 79 -19.74 23.14 5.18
N TRP A 80 -18.54 23.56 4.73
CA TRP A 80 -18.16 24.97 4.77
C TRP A 80 -18.78 25.76 3.63
N MET A 81 -18.82 25.20 2.42
CA MET A 81 -19.35 25.89 1.25
C MET A 81 -20.87 26.02 1.34
N ASP A 82 -21.60 24.95 1.70
CA ASP A 82 -23.05 24.99 1.91
C ASP A 82 -23.37 25.88 3.11
N GLY A 83 -22.71 25.68 4.26
CA GLY A 83 -23.00 26.45 5.47
C GLY A 83 -22.70 27.95 5.35
N TRP A 84 -21.64 28.32 4.60
CA TRP A 84 -21.30 29.72 4.37
C TRP A 84 -22.18 30.34 3.29
N MET A 85 -22.45 29.62 2.21
CA MET A 85 -23.25 30.11 1.10
C MET A 85 -24.72 30.27 1.51
N ASP A 86 -25.30 29.26 2.16
CA ASP A 86 -26.67 29.32 2.68
C ASP A 86 -26.78 30.36 3.80
N GLY A 87 -25.89 30.31 4.80
CA GLY A 87 -25.94 31.24 5.93
C GLY A 87 -25.72 32.71 5.53
N TRP A 88 -24.88 32.97 4.51
CA TRP A 88 -24.65 34.32 4.02
C TRP A 88 -25.75 34.78 3.05
N MET A 89 -26.23 33.93 2.14
CA MET A 89 -27.36 34.28 1.27
C MET A 89 -28.62 34.53 2.08
N ASP A 90 -28.99 33.61 2.98
CA ASP A 90 -30.19 33.72 3.78
C ASP A 90 -30.08 34.91 4.74
N GLY A 91 -28.97 35.03 5.47
CA GLY A 91 -28.77 36.13 6.42
C GLY A 91 -28.72 37.51 5.76
N TRP A 92 -28.16 37.61 4.54
CA TRP A 92 -28.10 38.87 3.80
C TRP A 92 -29.42 39.19 3.09
N MET A 93 -30.09 38.21 2.48
CA MET A 93 -31.42 38.42 1.88
C MET A 93 -32.44 38.79 2.95
N ASP A 94 -32.53 38.02 4.03
CA ASP A 94 -33.51 38.26 5.09
C ASP A 94 -33.20 39.58 5.81
N GLY A 95 -31.94 39.80 6.22
CA GLY A 95 -31.56 41.03 6.92
C GLY A 95 -31.70 42.29 6.07
N TRP A 96 -31.46 42.22 4.75
CA TRP A 96 -31.62 43.36 3.85
C TRP A 96 -33.08 43.57 3.45
N MET A 97 -33.85 42.50 3.15
CA MET A 97 -35.28 42.63 2.85
C MET A 97 -36.05 43.13 4.07
N ASP A 98 -35.85 42.52 5.23
CA ASP A 98 -36.57 42.90 6.45
C ASP A 98 -36.15 44.30 6.89
N GLY A 99 -34.85 44.58 6.98
CA GLY A 99 -34.35 45.88 7.42
C GLY A 99 -34.73 47.03 6.46
N TRP A 100 -34.80 46.77 5.16
CA TRP A 100 -35.20 47.77 4.18
C TRP A 100 -36.72 47.92 4.10
N MET A 101 -37.50 46.83 4.14
CA MET A 101 -38.96 46.91 4.18
C MET A 101 -39.45 47.56 5.47
N ASP A 102 -38.95 47.14 6.63
CA ASP A 102 -39.35 47.68 7.93
C ASP A 102 -38.91 49.13 8.06
N GLY A 103 -37.64 49.43 7.78
CA GLY A 103 -37.12 50.79 7.89
C GLY A 103 -37.78 51.77 6.90
N TRP A 104 -38.16 51.30 5.71
CA TRP A 104 -38.89 52.13 4.75
C TRP A 104 -40.36 52.27 5.13
N MET A 105 -41.05 51.20 5.54
CA MET A 105 -42.45 51.29 5.99
C MET A 105 -42.59 52.17 7.24
N ASP A 106 -41.74 51.98 8.25
CA ASP A 106 -41.78 52.75 9.49
C ASP A 106 -41.45 54.22 9.23
N GLY A 107 -40.37 54.50 8.50
CA GLY A 107 -39.98 55.89 8.19
C GLY A 107 -41.00 56.62 7.30
N TRP A 108 -41.71 55.91 6.42
CA TRP A 108 -42.76 56.50 5.60
C TRP A 108 -44.07 56.68 6.36
N MET A 109 -44.44 55.75 7.25
CA MET A 109 -45.61 55.89 8.13
C MET A 109 -45.42 57.03 9.13
N ASP A 110 -44.27 57.10 9.80
CA ASP A 110 -43.97 58.14 10.78
C ASP A 110 -43.93 59.53 10.13
N GLY A 111 -43.28 59.65 8.97
CA GLY A 111 -43.21 60.91 8.23
C GLY A 111 -44.54 61.38 7.63
N TRP A 112 -45.52 60.48 7.46
CA TRP A 112 -46.88 60.82 7.05
C TRP A 112 -47.80 61.17 8.23
N MET A 113 -47.58 60.56 9.40
CA MET A 113 -48.36 60.87 10.61
C MET A 113 -47.91 62.18 11.29
N ASP A 114 -46.64 62.55 11.15
CA ASP A 114 -46.08 63.81 11.68
C ASP A 114 -46.37 65.05 10.81
N ARG A 115 -47.25 64.93 9.81
CA ARG A 115 -47.68 66.03 8.92
C ARG A 115 -49.16 66.32 9.04
#